data_AF-A0A1A0N0E4-F1
#
_entry.id   AF-A0A1A0N0E4-F1
#
_cell.length_a   1.000
_cell.length_b   1.000
_cell.length_c   1.000
_cell.angle_alpha   90.00
_cell.angle_beta   90.00
_cell.angle_gamma   90.00
#
_symmetry.space_group_name_H-M   'P 1'
#
loop_
_entity.id
_entity.type
_entity.pdbx_description
1 polymer ?
#
loop_
_entity_poly.entity_id
_entity_poly.type
_entity_poly.pdbx_seq_one_letter_code
_entity_poly.pdbx_strand_id
1 'polypeptide(L)'
;MNLAAIDFGTVHTDAIIQNVVGSVLYFLVGVLVLAAGFVMVDVLTPGNLRRQVFVERRPNAVAVTAAMDVSLAAIIITAIHASSDRLGQGLIDTLIYGLIGVALQGLALVAVELLAPGHFRNDINAEEFHPAALSVAVVLLAVGGINAAALT
;
A
#
# COMPACT_ATOMS: atom_id res chain seq x y z
N MET A 1 43.04 -8.65 -32.37
CA MET A 1 42.21 -7.94 -31.38
C MET A 1 40.96 -7.45 -32.09
N ASN A 2 39.84 -8.18 -31.99
CA ASN A 2 38.56 -7.76 -32.55
C ASN A 2 37.85 -6.88 -31.51
N LEU A 3 37.71 -5.60 -31.81
CA LEU A 3 36.82 -4.71 -31.06
C LEU A 3 35.39 -5.14 -31.40
N ALA A 4 34.69 -5.74 -30.44
CA ALA A 4 33.26 -5.96 -30.54
C ALA A 4 32.61 -4.58 -30.77
N ALA A 5 32.10 -4.35 -31.97
CA ALA A 5 31.29 -3.18 -32.26
C ALA A 5 30.12 -3.21 -31.29
N ILE A 6 30.05 -2.21 -30.40
CA ILE A 6 28.88 -2.02 -29.55
C ILE A 6 27.76 -1.56 -30.49
N ASP A 7 26.94 -2.51 -30.92
CA ASP A 7 25.71 -2.25 -31.67
C ASP A 7 24.67 -1.71 -30.70
N PHE A 8 24.47 -0.38 -30.72
CA PHE A 8 23.54 0.31 -29.83
C PHE A 8 22.07 0.08 -30.21
N GLY A 9 21.79 -0.71 -31.26
CA GLY A 9 20.43 -0.94 -31.76
C GLY A 9 19.77 0.36 -32.26
N THR A 10 18.51 0.26 -32.67
CA THR A 10 17.71 1.43 -33.08
C THR A 10 16.88 1.94 -31.90
N VAL A 11 16.94 3.25 -31.63
CA VAL A 11 16.14 3.89 -30.58
C VAL A 11 14.74 4.16 -31.12
N HIS A 12 13.75 3.39 -30.67
CA HIS A 12 12.35 3.61 -31.00
C HIS A 12 11.75 4.66 -30.06
N THR A 13 11.75 5.93 -30.48
CA THR A 13 11.22 7.05 -29.70
C THR A 13 9.75 6.86 -29.32
N ASP A 14 8.95 6.23 -30.19
CA ASP A 14 7.53 5.95 -29.95
C ASP A 14 7.32 5.04 -28.74
N ALA A 15 8.14 4.00 -28.61
CA ALA A 15 8.11 3.09 -27.47
C ALA A 15 8.50 3.79 -26.17
N ILE A 16 9.48 4.70 -26.22
CA ILE A 16 9.89 5.49 -25.05
C ILE A 16 8.74 6.37 -24.57
N ILE A 17 8.08 7.10 -25.48
CA ILE A 17 6.96 7.97 -25.14
C ILE A 17 5.81 7.15 -24.52
N GLN A 18 5.46 6.02 -25.14
CA GLN A 18 4.40 5.15 -24.63
C GLN A 18 4.71 4.61 -23.22
N ASN A 19 5.95 4.20 -22.97
CA ASN A 19 6.38 3.70 -21.67
C ASN A 19 6.37 4.80 -20.60
N VAL A 20 6.80 6.03 -20.95
CA VAL A 20 6.75 7.18 -20.04
C VAL A 20 5.31 7.52 -19.67
N VAL A 21 4.41 7.59 -20.67
CA VAL A 21 2.98 7.85 -20.43
C VAL A 21 2.37 6.76 -19.56
N GLY A 22 2.64 5.48 -19.85
CA GLY A 22 2.19 4.35 -19.04
C GLY A 22 2.65 4.46 -17.59
N SER A 23 3.94 4.77 -17.38
CA SER A 23 4.51 4.92 -16.02
C SER A 23 3.84 6.03 -15.22
N VAL A 24 3.56 7.17 -15.85
CA VAL A 24 2.84 8.28 -15.20
C VAL A 24 1.40 7.88 -14.86
N LEU A 25 0.70 7.20 -15.76
CA LEU A 25 -0.68 6.76 -15.51
C LEU A 25 -0.76 5.74 -14.38
N TYR A 26 0.11 4.72 -14.37
CA TYR A 26 0.17 3.75 -13.28
C TYR A 26 0.55 4.40 -11.95
N PHE A 27 1.46 5.38 -11.96
CA PHE A 27 1.75 6.18 -10.77
C PHE A 27 0.51 6.91 -10.25
N LEU A 28 -0.25 7.58 -11.12
CA LEU A 28 -1.47 8.30 -10.72
C LEU A 28 -2.53 7.34 -10.15
N VAL A 29 -2.73 6.18 -10.77
CA VAL A 29 -3.64 5.14 -10.25
C VAL A 29 -3.16 4.63 -8.90
N GLY A 30 -1.86 4.33 -8.76
CA GLY A 30 -1.28 3.89 -7.50
C GLY A 30 -1.47 4.91 -6.37
N VAL A 31 -1.21 6.20 -6.65
CA VAL A 31 -1.46 7.29 -5.69
C VAL A 31 -2.94 7.38 -5.30
N LEU A 32 -3.86 7.18 -6.25
CA LEU A 32 -5.29 7.20 -5.98
C LEU A 32 -5.73 6.05 -5.09
N VAL A 33 -5.21 4.84 -5.32
CA VAL A 33 -5.46 3.66 -4.46
C VAL A 33 -4.85 3.86 -3.07
N LEU A 34 -3.63 4.40 -2.98
CA LEU A 34 -2.98 4.72 -1.72
C LEU A 34 -3.80 5.73 -0.91
N ALA A 35 -4.31 6.78 -1.57
CA ALA A 35 -5.15 7.79 -0.95
C ALA A 35 -6.48 7.20 -0.46
N ALA A 36 -7.13 6.34 -1.25
CA ALA A 36 -8.34 5.63 -0.82
C ALA A 36 -8.07 4.74 0.40
N GLY A 37 -6.93 4.08 0.40
CA GLY A 37 -6.41 3.31 1.52
C GLY A 37 -6.23 4.09 2.79
N PHE A 38 -5.53 5.21 2.70
CA PHE A 38 -5.32 6.12 3.80
C PHE A 38 -6.65 6.62 4.40
N VAL A 39 -7.62 6.98 3.55
CA VAL A 39 -8.97 7.37 3.99
C VAL A 39 -9.67 6.22 4.69
N MET A 40 -9.56 5.00 4.16
CA MET A 40 -10.12 3.81 4.79
C MET A 40 -9.54 3.59 6.20
N VAL A 41 -8.22 3.72 6.37
CA VAL A 41 -7.57 3.57 7.68
C VAL A 41 -8.05 4.66 8.65
N ASP A 42 -8.13 5.91 8.20
CA ASP A 42 -8.57 7.06 8.99
C ASP A 42 -10.03 6.94 9.45
N VAL A 43 -10.89 6.31 8.64
CA VAL A 43 -12.30 6.05 8.97
C VAL A 43 -12.45 4.89 9.96
N LEU A 44 -11.68 3.81 9.76
CA LEU A 44 -11.75 2.63 10.63
C LEU A 44 -11.07 2.85 11.97
N THR A 45 -10.03 3.69 12.02
CA THR A 45 -9.29 3.92 13.26
C THR A 45 -9.95 5.04 14.08
N PRO A 46 -10.41 4.74 15.30
CA PRO A 46 -11.05 5.72 16.17
C PRO A 46 -10.05 6.76 16.70
N GLY A 47 -10.35 8.04 16.46
CA GLY A 47 -9.50 9.19 16.78
C GLY A 47 -8.83 9.73 15.53
N ASN A 48 -8.58 11.05 15.45
CA ASN A 48 -7.92 11.65 14.29
C ASN A 48 -6.50 11.09 14.16
N LEU A 49 -6.32 10.02 13.40
CA LEU A 49 -5.03 9.34 13.17
C LEU A 49 -3.98 10.34 12.69
N ARG A 50 -4.38 11.23 11.77
CA ARG A 50 -3.56 12.36 11.32
C ARG A 50 -3.05 13.22 12.46
N ARG A 51 -3.92 13.53 13.42
CA ARG A 51 -3.53 14.31 14.59
C ARG A 51 -2.65 13.49 15.51
N GLN A 52 -2.97 12.22 15.74
CA GLN A 52 -2.20 11.35 16.63
C GLN A 52 -0.77 11.07 16.11
N VAL A 53 -0.62 10.89 14.79
CA VAL A 53 0.65 10.63 14.12
C VAL A 53 1.47 11.92 13.97
N PHE A 54 0.89 12.96 13.37
CA PHE A 54 1.65 14.16 12.99
C PHE A 54 1.72 15.23 14.08
N VAL A 55 0.73 15.30 14.98
CA VAL A 55 0.64 16.34 16.03
C VAL A 55 1.01 15.77 17.39
N GLU A 56 0.37 14.67 17.81
CA GLU A 56 0.53 14.09 19.15
C GLU A 56 1.69 13.07 19.21
N ARG A 57 2.29 12.74 18.05
CA ARG A 57 3.49 11.87 17.90
C ARG A 57 3.40 10.55 18.67
N ARG A 58 2.22 9.93 18.69
CA ARG A 58 2.01 8.71 19.48
C ARG A 58 2.65 7.51 18.80
N PRO A 59 3.60 6.82 19.45
CA PRO A 59 4.43 5.81 18.79
C PRO A 59 3.64 4.57 18.37
N ASN A 60 2.58 4.21 19.12
CA ASN A 60 1.69 3.09 18.78
C ASN A 60 0.89 3.37 17.49
N ALA A 61 0.35 4.58 17.33
CA ALA A 61 -0.37 4.99 16.13
C ALA A 61 0.55 5.06 14.90
N VAL A 62 1.79 5.57 15.09
CA VAL A 62 2.81 5.62 14.04
C VAL A 62 3.17 4.22 13.54
N ALA A 63 3.40 3.26 14.45
CA ALA A 63 3.78 1.90 14.08
C ALA A 63 2.69 1.19 13.24
N VAL A 64 1.43 1.31 13.66
CA VAL A 64 0.30 0.71 12.93
C VAL A 64 0.09 1.39 11.57
N THR A 65 0.13 2.73 11.53
CA THR A 65 -0.04 3.47 10.27
C THR A 65 1.08 3.14 9.28
N ALA A 66 2.33 3.12 9.74
CA ALA A 66 3.47 2.78 8.89
C ALA A 66 3.37 1.34 8.34
N ALA A 67 2.94 0.38 9.17
CA ALA A 67 2.70 -0.99 8.71
C ALA A 67 1.59 -1.05 7.65
N MET A 68 0.50 -0.31 7.84
CA MET A 68 -0.58 -0.26 6.86
C MET A 68 -0.13 0.38 5.54
N ASP A 69 0.60 1.50 5.58
CA ASP A 69 1.11 2.15 4.38
C ASP A 69 2.06 1.22 3.60
N VAL A 70 2.91 0.47 4.29
CA VAL A 70 3.79 -0.54 3.67
C VAL A 70 2.98 -1.68 3.06
N SER A 71 1.94 -2.18 3.75
CA SER A 71 1.04 -3.20 3.21
C SER A 71 0.35 -2.73 1.93
N LEU A 72 -0.16 -1.50 1.92
CA LEU A 72 -0.82 -0.93 0.75
C LEU A 72 0.16 -0.72 -0.41
N ALA A 73 1.38 -0.26 -0.12
CA ALA A 73 2.41 -0.14 -1.14
C ALA A 73 2.70 -1.49 -1.80
N ALA A 74 2.82 -2.57 -1.02
CA ALA A 74 3.04 -3.92 -1.54
C ALA A 74 1.87 -4.38 -2.44
N ILE A 75 0.62 -4.17 -2.00
CA ILE A 75 -0.58 -4.47 -2.78
C ILE A 75 -0.57 -3.74 -4.13
N ILE A 76 -0.27 -2.44 -4.13
CA ILE A 76 -0.26 -1.61 -5.35
C ILE A 76 0.85 -2.06 -6.30
N ILE A 77 2.06 -2.31 -5.78
CA ILE A 77 3.20 -2.79 -6.57
C ILE A 77 2.82 -4.10 -7.28
N THR A 78 2.20 -5.02 -6.55
CA THR A 78 1.80 -6.30 -7.13
C THR A 78 0.65 -6.15 -8.13
N ALA A 79 -0.34 -5.30 -7.86
CA ALA A 79 -1.43 -5.01 -8.78
C ALA A 79 -0.96 -4.34 -10.09
N ILE A 80 0.12 -3.55 -10.05
CA ILE A 80 0.77 -3.02 -11.25
C ILE A 80 1.49 -4.15 -11.99
N HIS A 81 2.19 -5.03 -11.28
CA HIS A 81 2.94 -6.13 -11.90
C HIS A 81 2.04 -7.20 -12.52
N ALA A 82 0.86 -7.46 -11.95
CA ALA A 82 -0.13 -8.39 -12.46
C ALA A 82 -1.00 -7.81 -13.59
N SER A 83 -0.86 -6.52 -13.90
CA SER A 83 -1.71 -5.83 -14.86
C SER A 83 -1.46 -6.26 -16.31
N SER A 84 -2.53 -6.21 -17.13
CA SER A 84 -2.51 -6.60 -18.53
C SER A 84 -1.51 -5.81 -19.40
N ASP A 85 -0.95 -6.45 -20.44
CA ASP A 85 -0.03 -5.82 -21.43
C ASP A 85 -0.63 -4.61 -22.17
N ARG A 86 -1.97 -4.50 -22.18
CA ARG A 86 -2.68 -3.35 -22.75
C ARG A 86 -2.87 -2.28 -21.69
N LEU A 87 -2.22 -1.13 -21.87
CA LEU A 87 -2.25 0.02 -20.93
C LEU A 87 -3.64 0.35 -20.37
N GLY A 88 -4.65 0.47 -21.24
CA GLY A 88 -6.01 0.86 -20.79
C GLY A 88 -6.67 -0.21 -19.90
N GLN A 89 -6.51 -1.48 -20.24
CA GLN A 89 -7.04 -2.59 -19.44
C GLN A 89 -6.23 -2.74 -18.14
N GLY A 90 -4.91 -2.68 -18.23
CA GLY A 90 -4.02 -2.80 -17.09
C GLY A 90 -4.24 -1.72 -16.03
N LEU A 91 -4.53 -0.47 -16.43
CA LEU A 91 -4.89 0.60 -15.49
C LEU A 91 -6.18 0.31 -14.73
N ILE A 92 -7.19 -0.23 -15.41
CA ILE A 92 -8.47 -0.62 -14.79
C ILE A 92 -8.26 -1.81 -13.85
N ASP A 93 -7.52 -2.83 -14.30
CA ASP A 93 -7.19 -4.01 -13.50
C ASP A 93 -6.44 -3.59 -12.22
N THR A 94 -5.39 -2.79 -12.34
CA THR A 94 -4.62 -2.26 -11.19
C THR A 94 -5.51 -1.46 -10.24
N LEU A 95 -6.41 -0.62 -10.76
CA LEU A 95 -7.33 0.15 -9.93
C LEU A 95 -8.29 -0.77 -9.15
N ILE A 96 -8.93 -1.73 -9.82
CA ILE A 96 -9.90 -2.64 -9.21
C ILE A 96 -9.21 -3.55 -8.19
N TYR A 97 -8.14 -4.22 -8.59
CA TYR A 97 -7.37 -5.12 -7.71
C TYR A 97 -6.72 -4.37 -6.55
N GLY A 98 -6.21 -3.17 -6.81
CA GLY A 98 -5.72 -2.28 -5.75
C GLY A 98 -6.81 -1.94 -4.74
N LEU A 99 -8.00 -1.52 -5.19
CA LEU A 99 -9.13 -1.21 -4.30
C LEU A 99 -9.65 -2.43 -3.54
N ILE A 100 -9.67 -3.62 -4.15
CA ILE A 100 -10.00 -4.87 -3.46
C ILE A 100 -8.98 -5.15 -2.37
N GLY A 101 -7.68 -5.02 -2.67
CA GLY A 101 -6.61 -5.19 -1.67
C GLY A 101 -6.75 -4.20 -0.51
N VAL A 102 -7.10 -2.94 -0.80
CA VAL A 102 -7.42 -1.94 0.24
C VAL A 102 -8.60 -2.41 1.10
N ALA A 103 -9.70 -2.84 0.49
CA ALA A 103 -10.88 -3.29 1.24
C ALA A 103 -10.57 -4.49 2.15
N LEU A 104 -9.82 -5.48 1.63
CA LEU A 104 -9.37 -6.63 2.41
C LEU A 104 -8.43 -6.22 3.55
N GLN A 105 -7.54 -5.25 3.32
CA GLN A 105 -6.66 -4.72 4.34
C GLN A 105 -7.45 -4.01 5.46
N GLY A 106 -8.50 -3.28 5.10
CA GLY A 106 -9.41 -2.67 6.07
C GLY A 106 -10.18 -3.70 6.88
N LEU A 107 -10.67 -4.76 6.24
CA LEU A 107 -11.32 -5.85 6.93
C LEU A 107 -10.37 -6.55 7.92
N ALA A 108 -9.10 -6.69 7.56
CA ALA A 108 -8.08 -7.24 8.45
C ALA A 108 -7.87 -6.37 9.69
N LEU A 109 -7.85 -5.04 9.53
CA LEU A 109 -7.79 -4.11 10.65
C LEU A 109 -8.97 -4.30 11.61
N VAL A 110 -10.19 -4.39 11.08
CA VAL A 110 -11.40 -4.64 11.89
C VAL A 110 -11.34 -6.00 12.58
N ALA A 111 -10.86 -7.04 11.89
CA ALA A 111 -10.70 -8.37 12.48
C ALA A 111 -9.69 -8.36 13.63
N VAL A 112 -8.58 -7.62 13.49
CA VAL A 112 -7.60 -7.46 14.55
C VAL A 112 -8.18 -6.69 15.73
N GLU A 113 -8.94 -5.61 15.50
CA GLU A 113 -9.63 -4.86 16.57
C GLU A 113 -10.62 -5.76 17.33
N LEU A 114 -11.34 -6.64 16.62
CA LEU A 114 -12.30 -7.57 17.22
C LEU A 114 -11.62 -8.70 18.02
N LEU A 115 -10.51 -9.22 17.52
CA LEU A 115 -9.79 -10.36 18.11
C LEU A 115 -8.83 -9.94 19.23
N ALA A 116 -8.31 -8.71 19.21
CA ALA A 116 -7.40 -8.22 20.24
C ALA A 116 -8.17 -7.98 21.55
N PRO A 117 -7.91 -8.76 22.62
CA PRO A 117 -8.60 -8.59 23.89
C PRO A 117 -7.98 -7.42 24.65
N GLY A 118 -8.75 -6.34 24.81
CA GLY A 118 -8.41 -5.21 25.66
C GLY A 118 -8.35 -3.90 24.89
N HIS A 119 -9.21 -2.96 25.29
CA HIS A 119 -9.23 -1.51 25.10
C HIS A 119 -8.14 -0.84 24.22
N PHE A 120 -7.87 -1.30 22.99
CA PHE A 120 -6.95 -0.66 22.04
C PHE A 120 -7.25 0.84 21.85
N ARG A 121 -8.53 1.21 21.97
CA ARG A 121 -9.00 2.61 21.96
C ARG A 121 -8.51 3.48 23.13
N ASN A 122 -8.28 2.90 24.32
CA ASN A 122 -7.76 3.64 25.47
C ASN A 122 -6.23 3.68 25.48
N ASP A 123 -5.54 2.62 25.01
CA ASP A 123 -4.07 2.52 25.04
C ASP A 123 -3.37 3.09 23.80
N ILE A 124 -4.07 3.33 22.68
CA ILE A 124 -3.54 4.14 21.57
C ILE A 124 -3.26 5.59 22.03
N ASN A 125 -3.93 6.05 23.10
CA ASN A 125 -3.68 7.36 23.69
C ASN A 125 -2.52 7.40 24.68
N ALA A 126 -1.95 6.25 25.07
CA ALA A 126 -0.85 6.20 26.01
C ALA A 126 0.44 6.74 25.38
N GLU A 127 1.19 7.56 26.14
CA GLU A 127 2.48 8.11 25.71
C GLU A 127 3.58 7.04 25.63
N GLU A 128 3.37 5.89 26.27
CA GLU A 128 4.32 4.78 26.28
C GLU A 128 4.06 3.77 25.15
N PHE A 129 5.14 3.35 24.50
CA PHE A 129 5.12 2.33 23.46
C PHE A 129 4.69 0.99 24.05
N HIS A 130 3.56 0.46 23.59
CA HIS A 130 3.07 -0.84 24.04
C HIS A 130 3.47 -1.91 23.03
N PRO A 131 4.13 -3.02 23.45
CA PRO A 131 4.55 -4.10 22.54
C PRO A 131 3.40 -4.68 21.70
N ALA A 132 2.16 -4.57 22.19
CA ALA A 132 0.96 -4.97 21.46
C ALA A 132 0.72 -4.19 20.16
N ALA A 133 1.17 -2.93 20.06
CA ALA A 133 1.05 -2.16 18.82
C ALA A 133 1.97 -2.74 17.72
N LEU A 134 3.16 -3.23 18.11
CA LEU A 134 4.09 -3.85 17.17
C LEU A 134 3.56 -5.21 16.67
N SER A 135 2.95 -6.01 17.54
CA SER A 135 2.37 -7.29 17.10
C SER A 135 1.24 -7.06 16.10
N VAL A 136 0.37 -6.07 16.35
CA VAL A 136 -0.68 -5.67 15.39
C VAL A 136 -0.10 -5.18 14.07
N ALA A 137 0.93 -4.32 14.12
CA ALA A 137 1.61 -3.84 12.93
C ALA A 137 2.18 -5.00 12.09
N VAL A 138 2.81 -5.99 12.73
CA VAL A 138 3.35 -7.18 12.05
C VAL A 138 2.24 -8.05 11.45
N VAL A 139 1.11 -8.23 12.15
CA VAL A 139 -0.05 -8.97 11.61
C VAL A 139 -0.61 -8.26 10.38
N LEU A 140 -0.75 -6.94 10.41
CA LEU A 140 -1.23 -6.16 9.27
C LEU A 140 -0.26 -6.20 8.08
N LEU A 141 1.05 -6.24 8.33
CA LEU A 141 2.07 -6.48 7.31
C LEU A 141 1.93 -7.86 6.69
N ALA A 142 1.74 -8.90 7.51
CA ALA A 142 1.56 -10.27 7.02
C ALA A 142 0.29 -10.37 6.15
N VAL A 143 -0.82 -9.79 6.57
CA VAL A 143 -2.06 -9.76 5.77
C VAL A 143 -1.87 -8.95 4.49
N GLY A 144 -1.16 -7.83 4.54
CA GLY A 144 -0.81 -7.04 3.35
C GLY A 144 0.00 -7.85 2.34
N GLY A 145 0.99 -8.61 2.82
CA GLY A 145 1.79 -9.52 1.99
C GLY A 145 0.95 -10.64 1.36
N ILE A 146 0.01 -11.22 2.13
CA ILE A 146 -0.93 -12.24 1.61
C ILE A 146 -1.84 -11.63 0.54
N ASN A 147 -2.42 -10.46 0.80
CA ASN A 147 -3.26 -9.75 -0.16
C ASN A 147 -2.48 -9.42 -1.43
N ALA A 148 -1.25 -8.92 -1.30
CA ALA A 148 -0.38 -8.65 -2.44
C ALA A 148 -0.13 -9.92 -3.27
N ALA A 149 0.23 -11.04 -2.63
CA ALA A 149 0.45 -12.32 -3.31
C ALA A 149 -0.83 -12.91 -3.92
N ALA A 150 -2.01 -12.58 -3.40
CA ALA A 150 -3.28 -13.07 -3.94
C ALA A 150 -3.76 -12.32 -5.19
N LEU A 151 -3.18 -11.15 -5.48
CA LEU A 151 -3.55 -10.29 -6.62
C LEU A 151 -2.72 -10.56 -7.88
N THR A 152 -1.74 -11.48 -7.82
CA THR A 152 -0.99 -12.00 -8.98
C THR A 152 -1.74 -13.10 -9.69
#